data_AF-A0A3A9HGZ9-F1
#
_entry.id   AF-A0A3A9HGZ9-F1
#
_cell.length_a   1.000
_cell.length_b   1.000
_cell.length_c   1.000
_cell.angle_alpha   90.00
_cell.angle_beta   90.00
_cell.angle_gamma   90.00
#
_symmetry.space_group_name_H-M   'P 1'
#
loop_
_entity.id
_entity.type
_entity.pdbx_description
1 polymer ?
#
loop_
_entity_poly.entity_id
_entity_poly.type
_entity_poly.pdbx_seq_one_letter_code
_entity_poly.pdbx_strand_id
1 'polypeptide(L)'
;MDFSAETAVVGEKTAVPADGEVGCRAAETEAEGRGGAAENKTVPAAPELPLCDVTVRMRINDTGDVAKAALYLALSDGIGEERRIKEALSACGWRGVATEVGGISGELAAKASRALVGAALNSGVVRKDGAEMHALMHAAQEAFKSFIPCGLLETSVGAKIAIVRNAQWLAVAVAGDAAFHAIAHHERVSVGVMHI
;
A
#
# COMPACT_ATOMS: atom_id res chain seq x y z
N MET A 1 63.63 -3.17 12.27
CA MET A 1 63.20 -4.35 13.03
C MET A 1 61.70 -4.53 12.79
N ASP A 2 61.33 -5.00 11.59
CA ASP A 2 61.19 -6.43 11.30
C ASP A 2 60.51 -7.25 12.41
N PHE A 3 59.51 -8.11 12.16
CA PHE A 3 58.99 -8.64 10.89
C PHE A 3 57.51 -9.04 11.02
N SER A 4 56.83 -9.32 9.91
CA SER A 4 55.37 -9.59 9.82
C SER A 4 54.88 -10.87 10.51
N ALA A 5 53.58 -10.89 10.86
CA ALA A 5 52.75 -12.09 10.81
C ALA A 5 51.31 -11.73 10.39
N GLU A 6 50.88 -12.30 9.27
CA GLU A 6 49.55 -12.14 8.68
C GLU A 6 48.79 -13.47 8.84
N THR A 7 47.56 -13.46 9.36
CA THR A 7 46.68 -14.64 9.34
C THR A 7 45.21 -14.29 9.13
N ALA A 8 44.78 -14.47 7.87
CA ALA A 8 43.58 -15.16 7.42
C ALA A 8 42.19 -14.81 8.03
N VAL A 9 41.34 -14.34 7.13
CA VAL A 9 39.87 -14.25 7.27
C VAL A 9 39.23 -15.64 7.26
N VAL A 10 38.36 -15.89 8.24
CA VAL A 10 37.18 -16.78 8.12
C VAL A 10 36.04 -16.00 8.80
N GLY A 11 34.94 -15.65 8.15
CA GLY A 11 34.31 -16.30 7.00
C GLY A 11 32.98 -16.95 7.39
N GLU A 12 32.28 -16.44 8.42
CA GLU A 12 30.99 -16.98 8.86
C GLU A 12 29.91 -16.67 7.81
N LYS A 13 29.76 -17.62 6.90
CA LYS A 13 28.85 -17.57 5.77
C LYS A 13 27.42 -17.86 6.25
N THR A 14 26.79 -16.87 6.87
CA THR A 14 25.35 -16.90 7.16
C THR A 14 24.60 -17.09 5.85
N ALA A 15 24.01 -18.28 5.68
CA ALA A 15 23.36 -18.66 4.44
C ALA A 15 22.13 -17.77 4.22
N VAL A 16 22.18 -16.96 3.17
CA VAL A 16 20.98 -16.35 2.60
C VAL A 16 20.13 -17.52 2.07
N PRO A 17 18.87 -17.71 2.51
CA PRO A 17 18.02 -18.72 1.93
C PRO A 17 17.79 -18.38 0.46
N ALA A 18 17.98 -19.37 -0.41
CA ALA A 18 17.88 -19.21 -1.84
C ALA A 18 16.48 -18.76 -2.28
N ASP A 19 16.42 -18.12 -3.45
CA ASP A 19 15.20 -17.55 -4.02
C ASP A 19 14.06 -18.58 -4.13
N GLY A 20 12.83 -18.12 -3.92
CA GLY A 20 11.68 -18.98 -3.64
C GLY A 20 11.37 -19.99 -4.74
N GLU A 21 11.47 -21.28 -4.40
CA GLU A 21 10.94 -22.38 -5.21
C GLU A 21 9.40 -22.34 -5.20
N VAL A 22 8.78 -22.07 -6.35
CA VAL A 22 7.33 -22.18 -6.54
C VAL A 22 6.97 -23.67 -6.69
N GLY A 23 6.83 -24.35 -5.56
CA GLY A 23 6.49 -25.77 -5.49
C GLY A 23 4.98 -26.05 -5.50
N CYS A 24 4.35 -26.12 -6.67
CA CYS A 24 2.97 -26.57 -6.79
C CYS A 24 2.86 -28.08 -6.53
N ARG A 25 2.18 -28.49 -5.45
CA ARG A 25 1.73 -29.87 -5.23
C ARG A 25 0.21 -29.93 -5.37
N ALA A 26 -0.27 -30.55 -6.44
CA ALA A 26 -1.68 -30.93 -6.56
C ALA A 26 -1.96 -32.15 -5.67
N ALA A 27 -3.10 -32.15 -4.97
CA ALA A 27 -3.60 -33.32 -4.25
C ALA A 27 -4.60 -34.06 -5.14
N GLU A 28 -4.33 -35.34 -5.42
CA GLU A 28 -5.28 -36.23 -6.07
C GLU A 28 -6.28 -36.75 -5.04
N THR A 29 -7.57 -36.76 -5.37
CA THR A 29 -8.61 -37.53 -4.64
C THR A 29 -9.59 -38.16 -5.61
N GLU A 30 -10.07 -39.35 -5.24
CA GLU A 30 -10.71 -40.33 -6.11
C GLU A 30 -12.23 -40.12 -6.27
N ALA A 31 -12.87 -40.88 -7.18
CA ALA A 31 -14.25 -40.65 -7.64
C ALA A 31 -15.27 -41.75 -7.25
N GLU A 32 -16.48 -41.32 -6.85
CA GLU A 32 -17.83 -41.94 -6.93
C GLU A 32 -18.85 -40.90 -6.39
N GLY A 33 -20.19 -41.05 -6.42
CA GLY A 33 -20.99 -42.12 -7.01
C GLY A 33 -22.50 -41.89 -6.98
N ARG A 34 -23.07 -41.44 -8.11
CA ARG A 34 -24.51 -41.48 -8.50
C ARG A 34 -25.59 -40.85 -7.57
N GLY A 35 -26.50 -40.05 -8.14
CA GLY A 35 -27.84 -39.81 -7.56
C GLY A 35 -28.54 -38.53 -8.05
N GLY A 36 -29.48 -38.64 -9.00
CA GLY A 36 -30.01 -37.48 -9.76
C GLY A 36 -31.16 -36.65 -9.17
N ALA A 37 -31.60 -35.71 -10.01
CA ALA A 37 -32.85 -34.94 -10.05
C ALA A 37 -32.98 -33.64 -9.20
N ALA A 38 -32.75 -32.49 -9.85
CA ALA A 38 -33.68 -31.35 -9.99
C ALA A 38 -32.96 -30.12 -10.60
N GLU A 39 -33.21 -29.79 -11.87
CA GLU A 39 -32.62 -28.59 -12.50
C GLU A 39 -33.31 -27.30 -12.03
N ASN A 40 -32.82 -26.73 -10.93
CA ASN A 40 -32.87 -25.28 -10.76
C ASN A 40 -31.67 -24.69 -11.53
N LYS A 41 -31.89 -23.80 -12.51
CA LYS A 41 -30.81 -23.13 -13.25
C LYS A 41 -30.19 -21.99 -12.42
N THR A 42 -29.65 -22.38 -11.27
CA THR A 42 -28.60 -21.62 -10.59
C THR A 42 -27.43 -21.53 -11.55
N VAL A 43 -27.02 -20.31 -11.92
CA VAL A 43 -25.74 -20.10 -12.63
C VAL A 43 -24.66 -20.72 -11.75
N PRO A 44 -23.82 -21.66 -12.24
CA PRO A 44 -22.83 -22.30 -11.40
C PRO A 44 -21.92 -21.21 -10.83
N ALA A 45 -21.87 -21.10 -9.51
CA ALA A 45 -20.88 -20.29 -8.84
C ALA A 45 -19.51 -20.76 -9.35
N ALA A 46 -18.73 -19.86 -9.93
CA ALA A 46 -17.38 -20.19 -10.38
C ALA A 46 -16.62 -20.75 -9.17
N PRO A 47 -15.82 -21.82 -9.34
CA PRO A 47 -15.06 -22.38 -8.23
C PRO A 47 -14.20 -21.28 -7.63
N GLU A 48 -14.35 -21.04 -6.32
CA GLU A 48 -13.55 -20.05 -5.60
C GLU A 48 -12.07 -20.41 -5.80
N LEU A 49 -11.35 -19.52 -6.49
CA LEU A 49 -9.92 -19.72 -6.71
C LEU A 49 -9.21 -19.72 -5.35
N PRO A 50 -8.24 -20.63 -5.12
CA PRO A 50 -7.57 -20.72 -3.84
C PRO A 50 -6.90 -19.40 -3.50
N LEU A 51 -7.18 -18.88 -2.29
CA LEU A 51 -6.54 -17.68 -1.75
C LEU A 51 -5.02 -17.87 -1.75
N CYS A 52 -4.31 -16.97 -2.41
CA CYS A 52 -2.85 -16.96 -2.46
C CYS A 52 -2.32 -15.94 -1.43
N ASP A 53 -1.73 -16.42 -0.34
CA ASP A 53 -1.00 -15.56 0.60
C ASP A 53 0.37 -15.20 -0.01
N VAL A 54 0.57 -13.91 -0.27
CA VAL A 54 1.84 -13.37 -0.77
C VAL A 54 2.46 -12.50 0.31
N THR A 55 3.30 -13.11 1.15
CA THR A 55 4.05 -12.38 2.18
C THR A 55 5.16 -11.52 1.56
N VAL A 56 4.99 -10.20 1.53
CA VAL A 56 6.00 -9.25 1.02
C VAL A 56 6.88 -8.70 2.15
N ARG A 57 8.19 -8.95 2.09
CA ARG A 57 9.17 -8.38 3.04
C ARG A 57 9.85 -7.14 2.45
N MET A 58 9.30 -5.95 2.73
CA MET A 58 10.00 -4.70 2.42
C MET A 58 11.11 -4.40 3.44
N ARG A 59 12.29 -3.99 2.94
CA ARG A 59 13.27 -3.22 3.73
C ARG A 59 13.10 -1.74 3.41
N ILE A 60 13.19 -0.90 4.44
CA ILE A 60 13.04 0.55 4.36
C ILE A 60 14.38 1.18 4.77
N ASN A 61 14.96 2.04 3.93
CA ASN A 61 16.05 2.94 4.28
C ASN A 61 15.59 4.42 4.37
N ASP A 62 16.38 5.22 5.08
CA ASP A 62 16.23 6.65 5.30
C ASP A 62 16.36 7.53 4.04
N THR A 63 16.89 7.00 2.94
CA THR A 63 17.30 7.78 1.77
C THR A 63 16.35 7.76 0.58
N GLY A 64 15.37 6.84 0.50
CA GLY A 64 14.41 6.84 -0.62
C GLY A 64 13.07 6.11 -0.42
N ASP A 65 12.87 5.40 0.68
CA ASP A 65 11.79 4.39 0.75
C ASP A 65 10.42 4.90 1.21
N VAL A 66 10.28 6.22 1.41
CA VAL A 66 9.05 6.88 1.89
C VAL A 66 7.84 6.64 0.96
N ALA A 67 8.06 6.62 -0.35
CA ALA A 67 7.02 6.36 -1.34
C ALA A 67 6.45 4.93 -1.22
N LYS A 68 7.33 3.94 -1.07
CA LYS A 68 6.94 2.54 -0.85
C LYS A 68 6.20 2.41 0.48
N ALA A 69 6.73 3.00 1.56
CA ALA A 69 6.08 2.98 2.88
C ALA A 69 4.66 3.57 2.87
N ALA A 70 4.45 4.69 2.18
CA ALA A 70 3.11 5.25 1.98
C ALA A 70 2.22 4.31 1.15
N LEU A 71 2.75 3.71 0.09
CA LEU A 71 2.03 2.77 -0.76
C LEU A 71 1.54 1.53 0.00
N TYR A 72 2.39 0.86 0.78
CA TYR A 72 1.97 -0.28 1.62
C TYR A 72 0.94 0.14 2.68
N LEU A 73 1.05 1.34 3.26
CA LEU A 73 0.05 1.84 4.20
C LEU A 73 -1.29 2.15 3.52
N ALA A 74 -1.29 2.63 2.28
CA ALA A 74 -2.50 2.87 1.48
C ALA A 74 -3.17 1.57 1.00
N LEU A 75 -2.39 0.53 0.73
CA LEU A 75 -2.86 -0.80 0.32
C LEU A 75 -3.23 -1.72 1.49
N SER A 76 -3.09 -1.27 2.75
CA SER A 76 -3.30 -2.11 3.92
C SER A 76 -4.77 -2.46 4.16
N ASP A 77 -5.03 -3.73 4.49
CA ASP A 77 -6.37 -4.24 4.75
C ASP A 77 -6.73 -4.16 6.24
N GLY A 78 -7.66 -3.25 6.53
CA GLY A 78 -8.22 -3.02 7.84
C GLY A 78 -7.24 -2.49 8.90
N ILE A 79 -7.79 -2.21 10.08
CA ILE A 79 -7.10 -1.52 11.18
C ILE A 79 -5.91 -2.35 11.72
N GLY A 80 -5.98 -3.69 11.63
CA GLY A 80 -4.96 -4.60 12.14
C GLY A 80 -3.65 -4.60 11.35
N GLU A 81 -3.72 -4.49 10.02
CA GLU A 81 -2.52 -4.32 9.19
C GLU A 81 -2.00 -2.88 9.24
N GLU A 82 -2.89 -1.89 9.10
CA GLU A 82 -2.53 -0.47 9.18
C GLU A 82 -1.77 -0.16 10.48
N ARG A 83 -2.20 -0.72 11.61
CA ARG A 83 -1.49 -0.61 12.90
C ARG A 83 -0.10 -1.24 12.85
N ARG A 84 0.05 -2.47 12.34
CA ARG A 84 1.35 -3.16 12.24
C ARG A 84 2.36 -2.36 11.38
N ILE A 85 1.90 -1.77 10.28
CA ILE A 85 2.73 -0.92 9.43
C ILE A 85 3.15 0.35 10.18
N LYS A 86 2.22 1.05 10.84
CA LYS A 86 2.53 2.26 11.63
C LYS A 86 3.46 1.98 12.81
N GLU A 87 3.34 0.82 13.46
CA GLU A 87 4.26 0.36 14.51
C GLU A 87 5.68 0.14 13.94
N ALA A 88 5.80 -0.54 12.79
CA ALA A 88 7.09 -0.76 12.12
C ALA A 88 7.77 0.55 11.65
N LEU A 89 6.99 1.51 11.13
CA LEU A 89 7.49 2.84 10.79
C LEU A 89 7.94 3.62 12.04
N SER A 90 7.18 3.55 13.13
CA SER A 90 7.54 4.23 14.38
C SER A 90 8.85 3.67 14.97
N ALA A 91 9.10 2.36 14.83
CA ALA A 91 10.31 1.70 15.30
C ALA A 91 11.61 2.18 14.59
N CYS A 92 11.52 2.70 13.36
CA CYS A 92 12.65 3.35 12.66
C CYS A 92 12.62 4.89 12.73
N GLY A 93 11.79 5.48 13.61
CA GLY A 93 11.69 6.93 13.80
C GLY A 93 10.88 7.66 12.72
N TRP A 94 10.13 6.93 11.89
CA TRP A 94 9.27 7.49 10.86
C TRP A 94 7.85 7.71 11.41
N ARG A 95 7.03 8.48 10.70
CA ARG A 95 5.63 8.71 11.08
C ARG A 95 4.71 8.45 9.90
N GLY A 96 3.60 7.78 10.16
CA GLY A 96 2.61 7.41 9.15
C GLY A 96 1.18 7.52 9.67
N VAL A 97 0.26 7.92 8.80
CA VAL A 97 -1.19 7.96 9.03
C VAL A 97 -1.93 7.55 7.77
N ALA A 98 -3.07 6.89 7.91
CA ALA A 98 -4.03 6.71 6.82
C ALA A 98 -5.35 7.41 7.15
N THR A 99 -6.09 7.79 6.10
CA THR A 99 -7.46 8.28 6.18
C THR A 99 -8.21 7.86 4.93
N GLU A 100 -9.50 7.56 5.05
CA GLU A 100 -10.33 7.13 3.93
C GLU A 100 -11.25 8.27 3.49
N VAL A 101 -11.47 8.37 2.18
CA VAL A 101 -12.37 9.36 1.57
C VAL A 101 -13.21 8.71 0.48
N GLY A 102 -14.45 9.17 0.37
CA GLY A 102 -15.36 8.74 -0.68
C GLY A 102 -16.17 9.90 -1.25
N GLY A 103 -16.61 9.76 -2.49
CA GLY A 103 -17.48 10.74 -3.12
C GLY A 103 -17.47 10.66 -4.64
N ILE A 104 -18.05 11.69 -5.25
CA ILE A 104 -18.12 11.85 -6.69
C ILE A 104 -16.92 12.70 -7.15
N SER A 105 -16.33 12.37 -8.30
CA SER A 105 -15.08 12.97 -8.82
C SER A 105 -15.00 14.49 -8.72
N GLY A 106 -16.04 15.23 -9.14
CA GLY A 106 -16.07 16.69 -9.09
C GLY A 106 -15.90 17.30 -7.68
N GLU A 107 -16.29 16.59 -6.63
CA GLU A 107 -16.15 17.06 -5.23
C GLU A 107 -14.94 16.44 -4.51
N LEU A 108 -14.40 15.33 -5.04
CA LEU A 108 -13.45 14.47 -4.33
C LEU A 108 -12.17 15.23 -3.95
N ALA A 109 -11.57 16.00 -4.86
CA ALA A 109 -10.32 16.71 -4.61
C ALA A 109 -10.41 17.65 -3.38
N ALA A 110 -11.53 18.36 -3.22
CA ALA A 110 -11.76 19.28 -2.11
C ALA A 110 -12.10 18.57 -0.79
N LYS A 111 -12.69 17.37 -0.83
CA LYS A 111 -12.90 16.50 0.35
C LYS A 111 -11.59 15.83 0.77
N ALA A 112 -10.88 15.23 -0.18
CA ALA A 112 -9.59 14.57 -0.02
C ALA A 112 -8.54 15.51 0.59
N SER A 113 -8.41 16.74 0.07
CA SER A 113 -7.45 17.72 0.61
C SER A 113 -7.74 18.08 2.08
N ARG A 114 -9.01 18.19 2.48
CA ARG A 114 -9.39 18.48 3.88
C ARG A 114 -9.13 17.29 4.80
N ALA A 115 -9.48 16.09 4.37
CA ALA A 115 -9.21 14.86 5.13
C ALA A 115 -7.70 14.64 5.31
N LEU A 116 -6.91 14.79 4.24
CA LEU A 116 -5.45 14.71 4.23
C LEU A 116 -4.81 15.69 5.23
N VAL A 117 -5.16 16.98 5.17
CA VAL A 117 -4.60 17.98 6.10
C VAL A 117 -5.01 17.70 7.55
N GLY A 118 -6.27 17.31 7.78
CA GLY A 118 -6.75 16.92 9.11
C GLY A 118 -5.99 15.72 9.68
N ALA A 119 -5.86 14.65 8.89
CA ALA A 119 -5.13 13.45 9.30
C ALA A 119 -3.64 13.73 9.56
N ALA A 120 -2.97 14.49 8.68
CA ALA A 120 -1.56 14.83 8.79
C ALA A 120 -1.22 15.62 10.07
N LEU A 121 -2.09 16.57 10.44
CA LEU A 121 -1.92 17.40 11.65
C LEU A 121 -2.31 16.62 12.92
N ASN A 122 -3.44 15.91 12.91
CA ASN A 122 -3.93 15.19 14.09
C ASN A 122 -3.03 14.01 14.50
N SER A 123 -2.33 13.38 13.54
CA SER A 123 -1.33 12.35 13.79
C SER A 123 0.07 12.89 14.10
N GLY A 124 0.27 14.21 13.95
CA GLY A 124 1.59 14.84 14.05
C GLY A 124 2.57 14.40 12.95
N VAL A 125 2.11 13.76 11.86
CA VAL A 125 2.96 13.46 10.69
C VAL A 125 3.54 14.74 10.11
N VAL A 126 2.79 15.85 10.11
CA VAL A 126 3.31 17.20 9.86
C VAL A 126 2.97 18.17 11.00
N ARG A 127 3.77 19.22 11.14
CA ARG A 127 3.47 20.40 11.95
C ARG A 127 2.75 21.45 11.11
N LYS A 128 2.07 22.37 11.78
CA LYS A 128 1.45 23.56 11.16
C LYS A 128 2.49 24.67 10.92
N ASP A 129 3.57 24.35 10.22
CA ASP A 129 4.57 25.31 9.75
C ASP A 129 4.63 25.39 8.22
N GLY A 130 5.20 26.47 7.69
CA GLY A 130 5.15 26.76 6.26
C GLY A 130 5.86 25.73 5.38
N ALA A 131 6.96 25.13 5.86
CA ALA A 131 7.75 24.17 5.10
C ALA A 131 7.05 22.80 5.05
N GLU A 132 6.66 22.25 6.21
CA GLU A 132 6.01 20.94 6.26
C GLU A 132 4.62 20.96 5.60
N MET A 133 3.89 22.08 5.67
CA MET A 133 2.63 22.25 4.94
C MET A 133 2.83 22.41 3.42
N HIS A 134 3.87 23.12 2.97
CA HIS A 134 4.22 23.21 1.54
C HIS A 134 4.57 21.83 0.98
N ALA A 135 5.39 21.06 1.72
CA ALA A 135 5.76 19.70 1.35
C ALA A 135 4.53 18.78 1.23
N LEU A 136 3.65 18.80 2.23
CA LEU A 136 2.41 18.03 2.22
C LEU A 136 1.51 18.39 1.03
N MET A 137 1.30 19.68 0.77
CA MET A 137 0.37 20.11 -0.28
C MET A 137 0.89 19.76 -1.68
N HIS A 138 2.20 19.86 -1.95
CA HIS A 138 2.77 19.47 -3.24
C HIS A 138 2.78 17.95 -3.45
N ALA A 139 3.13 17.16 -2.42
CA ALA A 139 3.00 15.70 -2.49
C ALA A 139 1.55 15.27 -2.73
N ALA A 140 0.58 15.90 -2.04
CA ALA A 140 -0.85 15.65 -2.24
C ALA A 140 -1.34 16.05 -3.63
N GLN A 141 -0.90 17.19 -4.18
CA GLN A 141 -1.25 17.62 -5.54
C GLN A 141 -0.83 16.60 -6.59
N GLU A 142 0.39 16.09 -6.53
CA GLU A 142 0.88 15.11 -7.52
C GLU A 142 0.14 13.77 -7.40
N ALA A 143 -0.10 13.30 -6.16
CA ALA A 143 -0.87 12.10 -5.91
C ALA A 143 -2.32 12.22 -6.43
N PHE A 144 -3.04 13.31 -6.09
CA PHE A 144 -4.43 13.50 -6.50
C PHE A 144 -4.58 13.71 -8.01
N LYS A 145 -3.65 14.45 -8.66
CA LYS A 145 -3.65 14.68 -10.11
C LYS A 145 -3.56 13.39 -10.92
N SER A 146 -2.82 12.41 -10.41
CA SER A 146 -2.68 11.09 -11.06
C SER A 146 -3.81 10.12 -10.70
N PHE A 147 -4.38 10.24 -9.50
CA PHE A 147 -5.44 9.35 -9.02
C PHE A 147 -6.83 9.70 -9.57
N ILE A 148 -7.22 10.97 -9.47
CA ILE A 148 -8.57 11.44 -9.80
C ILE A 148 -8.71 11.51 -11.32
N PRO A 149 -9.60 10.70 -11.95
CA PRO A 149 -9.76 10.73 -13.40
C PRO A 149 -10.29 12.09 -13.86
N CYS A 150 -9.60 12.68 -14.84
CA CYS A 150 -10.17 13.79 -15.61
C CYS A 150 -11.02 13.19 -16.74
N GLY A 151 -12.34 13.30 -16.63
CA GLY A 151 -13.29 12.70 -17.58
C GLY A 151 -14.63 13.44 -17.61
N LEU A 152 -15.37 13.27 -18.71
CA LEU A 152 -16.70 13.86 -18.91
C LEU A 152 -17.81 13.18 -18.08
N LEU A 153 -17.54 12.00 -17.52
CA LEU A 153 -18.47 11.23 -16.72
C LEU A 153 -18.03 11.27 -15.27
N GLU A 154 -18.95 11.58 -14.38
CA GLU A 154 -18.71 11.54 -12.94
C GLU A 154 -18.52 10.09 -12.47
N THR A 155 -17.35 9.81 -11.88
CA THR A 155 -17.06 8.56 -11.19
C THR A 155 -17.42 8.66 -9.71
N SER A 156 -18.03 7.62 -9.16
CA SER A 156 -17.95 7.35 -7.72
C SER A 156 -16.56 6.83 -7.39
N VAL A 157 -15.96 7.29 -6.31
CA VAL A 157 -14.60 6.93 -5.90
C VAL A 157 -14.58 6.65 -4.41
N GLY A 158 -13.92 5.57 -4.00
CA GLY A 158 -13.57 5.27 -2.62
C GLY A 158 -12.06 5.05 -2.53
N ALA A 159 -11.37 5.78 -1.67
CA ALA A 159 -9.92 5.78 -1.63
C ALA A 159 -9.35 5.91 -0.21
N LYS A 160 -8.31 5.12 0.07
CA LYS A 160 -7.42 5.28 1.23
C LYS A 160 -6.26 6.18 0.84
N ILE A 161 -6.06 7.23 1.63
CA ILE A 161 -4.95 8.18 1.53
C ILE A 161 -3.99 7.87 2.68
N ALA A 162 -2.76 7.49 2.36
CA ALA A 162 -1.70 7.32 3.34
C ALA A 162 -0.67 8.44 3.21
N ILE A 163 -0.21 8.95 4.34
CA ILE A 163 0.82 9.97 4.45
C ILE A 163 1.92 9.39 5.31
N VAL A 164 3.13 9.26 4.78
CA VAL A 164 4.29 8.79 5.52
C VAL A 164 5.42 9.79 5.36
N ARG A 165 6.18 10.02 6.44
CA ARG A 165 7.40 10.81 6.39
C ARG A 165 8.56 10.20 7.16
N ASN A 166 9.77 10.58 6.74
CA ASN A 166 10.99 10.42 7.51
C ASN A 166 11.55 11.80 7.92
N ALA A 167 12.87 11.92 8.08
CA ALA A 167 13.53 13.17 8.47
C ALA A 167 13.66 14.20 7.33
N GLN A 168 13.68 13.76 6.06
CA GLN A 168 13.95 14.61 4.89
C GLN A 168 12.84 14.59 3.83
N TRP A 169 12.00 13.56 3.82
CA TRP A 169 11.01 13.32 2.77
C TRP A 169 9.64 12.97 3.35
N LEU A 170 8.60 13.38 2.62
CA LEU A 170 7.21 13.02 2.84
C LEU A 170 6.62 12.48 1.53
N ALA A 171 5.84 11.41 1.65
CA ALA A 171 5.03 10.87 0.57
C ALA A 171 3.54 10.85 0.95
N VAL A 172 2.72 11.12 -0.06
CA VAL A 172 1.28 10.90 -0.04
C VAL A 172 0.99 9.82 -1.07
N ALA A 173 0.45 8.68 -0.64
CA ALA A 173 -0.06 7.63 -1.52
C ALA A 173 -1.58 7.59 -1.46
N VAL A 174 -2.22 7.29 -2.58
CA VAL A 174 -3.68 7.13 -2.67
C VAL A 174 -3.97 5.82 -3.38
N ALA A 175 -4.73 4.93 -2.77
CA ALA A 175 -5.15 3.64 -3.33
C ALA A 175 -6.66 3.46 -3.18
N GLY A 176 -7.30 2.77 -4.12
CA GLY A 176 -8.72 2.41 -4.05
C GLY A 176 -9.42 2.45 -5.41
N ASP A 177 -10.74 2.34 -5.39
CA ASP A 177 -11.56 2.12 -6.58
C ASP A 177 -12.17 3.40 -7.15
N ALA A 178 -12.24 3.45 -8.49
CA ALA A 178 -13.09 4.37 -9.21
C ALA A 178 -14.12 3.59 -10.05
N ALA A 179 -15.40 3.92 -9.90
CA ALA A 179 -16.51 3.27 -10.56
C ALA A 179 -17.38 4.26 -11.34
N PHE A 180 -17.63 3.97 -12.63
CA PHE A 180 -18.60 4.70 -13.45
C PHE A 180 -20.02 4.10 -13.35
N HIS A 181 -20.10 2.80 -13.09
CA HIS A 181 -21.33 2.03 -12.99
C HIS A 181 -21.07 0.82 -12.07
N ALA A 182 -22.11 0.18 -11.53
CA ALA A 182 -22.00 -0.93 -10.57
C ALA A 182 -21.24 -2.19 -11.08
N ILE A 183 -20.88 -2.24 -12.36
CA ILE A 183 -20.17 -3.35 -13.01
C ILE A 183 -18.80 -2.87 -13.57
N ALA A 184 -18.58 -1.56 -13.66
CA ALA A 184 -17.39 -0.94 -14.20
C ALA A 184 -16.67 -0.15 -13.10
N HIS A 185 -15.98 -0.89 -12.23
CA HIS A 185 -15.01 -0.38 -11.27
C HIS A 185 -13.61 -0.88 -11.66
N HIS A 186 -12.59 -0.09 -11.34
CA HIS A 186 -11.20 -0.48 -11.47
C HIS A 186 -10.40 0.13 -10.32
N GLU A 187 -9.46 -0.65 -9.80
CA GLU A 187 -8.50 -0.17 -8.81
C GLU A 187 -7.60 0.91 -9.44
N ARG A 188 -7.17 1.83 -8.59
CA ARG A 188 -6.21 2.88 -8.90
C ARG A 188 -5.22 3.02 -7.78
N VAL A 189 -4.03 3.46 -8.15
CA VAL A 189 -3.02 3.85 -7.17
C VAL A 189 -2.17 5.00 -7.68
N SER A 190 -1.77 5.90 -6.79
CA SER A 190 -0.84 6.99 -7.08
C SER A 190 0.05 7.28 -5.88
N VAL A 191 1.15 7.98 -6.12
CA VAL A 191 2.02 8.51 -5.08
C VAL A 191 2.61 9.85 -5.52
N GLY A 192 2.71 10.79 -4.59
CA GLY A 192 3.46 12.04 -4.73
C GLY A 192 4.47 12.14 -3.59
N VAL A 193 5.65 12.68 -3.87
CA VAL A 193 6.78 12.75 -2.94
C VAL A 193 7.36 14.16 -2.95
N MET A 194 7.69 14.69 -1.77
CA MET A 194 8.29 16.02 -1.63
C MET A 194 9.29 16.04 -0.47
N HIS A 195 10.29 16.91 -0.56
CA HIS A 195 11.24 17.14 0.53
C HIS A 195 10.63 18.04 1.61
N ILE A 196 11.12 17.93 2.84
CA ILE A 196 10.76 18.76 4.02
C ILE A 196 11.92 19.66 4.41
#